data_AF-A0A7S2TRM5-F1
#
_entry.id   AF-A0A7S2TRM5-F1
#
_cell.length_a   1.000
_cell.length_b   1.000
_cell.length_c   1.000
_cell.angle_alpha   90.00
_cell.angle_beta   90.00
_cell.angle_gamma   90.00
#
_symmetry.space_group_name_H-M   'P 1'
#
loop_
_entity.id
_entity.type
_entity.pdbx_description
1 polymer ?
#
loop_
_entity_poly.entity_id
_entity_poly.type
_entity_poly.pdbx_seq_one_letter_code
_entity_poly.pdbx_strand_id
1 'polypeptide(L)'
;MGDAAHAMVPATGQGAGLAMEDAVQLGVSLQGGMEEGLRHYERTRKPRCEMVQNMNNVGARQAYNKDKTEERPLSQEEFSRLLYNFEPQKWNHEEQPTPALE
;
A
#
# COMPACT_ATOMS: atom_id res chain seq x y z
N MET A 1 9.93 1.56 -7.86
CA MET A 1 9.32 0.33 -7.31
C MET A 1 10.12 -0.17 -6.12
N GLY A 2 9.52 -1.02 -5.29
CA GLY A 2 10.18 -1.56 -4.09
C GLY A 2 10.59 -0.46 -3.10
N ASP A 3 11.59 -0.71 -2.27
CA ASP A 3 12.04 0.21 -1.22
C ASP A 3 12.43 1.61 -1.75
N ALA A 4 12.94 1.70 -2.98
CA ALA A 4 13.25 2.98 -3.61
C ALA A 4 12.00 3.86 -3.84
N ALA A 5 10.81 3.25 -4.00
CA ALA A 5 9.55 3.98 -4.11
C ALA A 5 8.77 4.00 -2.79
N HIS A 6 8.91 2.99 -1.95
CA HIS A 6 8.06 2.84 -0.76
C HIS A 6 8.71 2.11 0.42
N ALA A 7 9.91 2.54 0.83
CA ALA A 7 10.54 2.08 2.07
C ALA A 7 9.56 2.08 3.26
N MET A 8 9.50 0.98 3.99
CA MET A 8 8.54 0.77 5.08
C MET A 8 9.18 0.14 6.30
N VAL A 9 8.52 0.25 7.45
CA VAL A 9 8.97 -0.42 8.68
C VAL A 9 8.97 -1.94 8.46
N PRO A 10 10.07 -2.65 8.77
CA PRO A 10 10.22 -4.08 8.43
C PRO A 10 9.31 -5.02 9.24
N ALA A 11 8.59 -4.50 10.25
CA ALA A 11 7.89 -5.27 11.27
C ALA A 11 6.81 -6.24 10.75
N THR A 12 6.25 -6.03 9.56
CA THR A 12 5.14 -6.83 9.01
C THR A 12 5.50 -7.67 7.78
N GLY A 13 6.76 -7.61 7.31
CA GLY A 13 7.20 -8.34 6.12
C GLY A 13 6.56 -7.90 4.80
N GLN A 14 5.75 -6.83 4.78
CA GLN A 14 4.98 -6.39 3.62
C GLN A 14 5.85 -5.73 2.51
N GLY A 15 7.12 -5.42 2.79
CA GLY A 15 8.03 -4.81 1.82
C GLY A 15 8.25 -5.67 0.59
N ALA A 16 8.49 -6.97 0.81
CA ALA A 16 8.67 -7.92 -0.28
C ALA A 16 7.37 -8.14 -1.07
N GLY A 17 6.23 -8.23 -0.38
CA GLY A 17 4.92 -8.39 -1.03
C GLY A 17 4.58 -7.22 -1.97
N LEU A 18 4.74 -5.99 -1.50
CA LEU A 18 4.51 -4.80 -2.33
C LEU A 18 5.50 -4.70 -3.51
N ALA A 19 6.76 -5.10 -3.32
CA ALA A 19 7.74 -5.13 -4.41
C ALA A 19 7.37 -6.15 -5.49
N MET A 20 6.81 -7.30 -5.13
CA MET A 20 6.30 -8.28 -6.10
C MET A 20 5.08 -7.76 -6.85
N GLU A 21 4.12 -7.14 -6.15
CA GLU A 21 2.96 -6.50 -6.79
C GLU A 21 3.40 -5.41 -7.79
N ASP A 22 4.42 -4.62 -7.45
CA ASP A 22 4.98 -3.62 -8.36
C ASP A 22 5.56 -4.23 -9.63
N ALA A 23 6.29 -5.35 -9.52
CA ALA A 23 6.90 -6.00 -10.66
C ALA A 23 5.84 -6.49 -11.66
N VAL A 24 4.77 -7.10 -11.14
CA VAL A 24 3.64 -7.56 -11.96
C VAL A 24 2.92 -6.38 -12.62
N GLN A 25 2.57 -5.36 -11.85
CA GLN A 25 1.85 -4.20 -12.39
C GLN A 25 2.68 -3.44 -13.42
N LEU A 26 3.99 -3.27 -13.18
CA LEU A 26 4.89 -2.62 -14.14
C LEU A 26 4.95 -3.41 -15.44
N GLY A 27 5.08 -4.74 -15.36
CA GLY A 27 5.10 -5.62 -16.54
C GLY A 27 3.83 -5.50 -17.38
N VAL A 28 2.65 -5.45 -16.74
CA VAL A 28 1.37 -5.24 -17.44
C VAL A 28 1.28 -3.84 -18.03
N SER A 29 1.67 -2.81 -17.28
CA SER A 29 1.49 -1.41 -17.70
C SER A 29 2.38 -1.06 -18.91
N LEU A 30 3.60 -1.62 -18.96
CA LEU A 30 4.53 -1.37 -20.07
C LEU A 30 4.12 -2.00 -21.41
N GLN A 31 3.13 -2.90 -21.42
CA GLN A 31 2.58 -3.44 -22.69
C GLN A 31 1.95 -2.36 -23.58
N GLY A 32 1.49 -1.25 -22.97
CA GLY A 32 0.92 -0.10 -23.68
C GLY A 32 1.94 0.92 -24.20
N GLY A 33 3.25 0.65 -24.02
CA GLY A 33 4.34 1.59 -24.35
C GLY A 33 4.95 2.22 -23.10
N MET A 34 6.20 2.69 -23.23
CA MET A 34 7.03 3.08 -22.08
C MET A 34 6.43 4.24 -21.27
N GLU A 35 6.18 5.38 -21.92
CA GLU A 35 5.84 6.62 -21.21
C GLU A 35 4.45 6.55 -20.56
N GLU A 36 3.45 6.11 -21.33
CA GLU A 36 2.08 5.95 -20.84
C GLU A 36 1.97 4.79 -19.85
N GLY A 37 2.72 3.70 -20.08
CA GLY A 37 2.78 2.57 -19.17
C GLY A 37 3.36 2.93 -17.81
N LEU A 38 4.42 3.76 -17.76
CA LEU A 38 4.98 4.23 -16.50
C LEU A 38 4.02 5.15 -15.74
N ARG A 39 3.31 6.06 -16.43
CA ARG A 39 2.26 6.89 -15.81
C ARG A 39 1.13 6.05 -15.24
N HIS A 40 0.67 5.06 -16.00
CA HIS A 40 -0.38 4.16 -15.56
C HIS A 40 0.08 3.34 -14.34
N TYR A 41 1.30 2.80 -14.37
CA TYR A 41 1.90 2.08 -13.24
C TYR A 41 1.93 2.95 -11.97
N GLU A 42 2.46 4.18 -12.06
CA GLU A 42 2.55 5.08 -10.91
C GLU A 42 1.16 5.39 -10.34
N ARG A 43 0.21 5.77 -11.20
CA ARG A 43 -1.16 6.13 -10.79
C ARG A 43 -1.84 4.98 -10.04
N THR A 44 -1.66 3.75 -10.51
CA THR A 44 -2.30 2.58 -9.91
C THR A 44 -1.60 2.15 -8.61
N ARG A 45 -0.28 2.23 -8.52
CA ARG A 45 0.49 1.69 -7.38
C ARG A 45 0.64 2.65 -6.22
N LYS A 46 0.76 3.94 -6.47
CA LYS A 46 1.08 4.94 -5.43
C LYS A 46 0.06 4.95 -4.28
N PRO A 47 -1.27 5.00 -4.51
CA PRO A 47 -2.24 5.00 -3.41
C PRO A 47 -2.19 3.72 -2.57
N ARG A 48 -1.96 2.56 -3.19
CA ARG A 48 -1.86 1.28 -2.48
C ARG A 48 -0.60 1.21 -1.62
N CYS A 49 0.53 1.67 -2.15
CA CYS A 49 1.78 1.69 -1.39
C CYS A 49 1.67 2.62 -0.17
N GLU A 50 1.10 3.81 -0.36
CA GLU A 50 0.85 4.77 0.74
C GLU A 50 -0.07 4.18 1.81
N MET A 51 -1.16 3.53 1.41
CA MET A 51 -2.09 2.86 2.34
C MET A 51 -1.37 1.81 3.21
N VAL A 52 -0.60 0.91 2.61
CA VAL A 52 0.10 -0.16 3.35
C VAL A 52 1.24 0.41 4.22
N GLN A 53 1.95 1.44 3.74
CA GLN A 53 2.95 2.14 4.55
C GLN A 53 2.36 2.76 5.81
N ASN A 54 1.22 3.44 5.67
CA ASN A 54 0.53 4.05 6.81
C ASN A 54 0.10 3.00 7.82
N MET A 55 -0.47 1.87 7.37
CA MET A 55 -0.84 0.75 8.25
C MET A 55 0.38 0.22 9.03
N ASN A 56 1.51 0.03 8.35
CA ASN A 56 2.75 -0.43 8.98
C ASN A 56 3.28 0.58 10.00
N ASN A 57 3.19 1.88 9.70
CA ASN A 57 3.64 2.93 10.60
C ASN A 57 2.78 2.99 11.88
N VAL A 58 1.46 2.85 11.77
CA VAL A 58 0.55 2.79 12.93
C VAL A 58 0.87 1.58 13.79
N GLY A 59 0.99 0.38 13.18
CA GLY A 59 1.35 -0.84 13.91
C GLY A 59 2.72 -0.75 14.59
N ALA A 60 3.71 -0.17 13.91
CA ALA A 60 5.03 0.05 14.47
C ALA A 60 5.01 1.03 15.65
N ARG A 61 4.31 2.17 15.51
CA ARG A 61 4.18 3.16 16.60
C ARG A 61 3.57 2.54 17.85
N GLN A 62 2.57 1.68 17.71
CA GLN A 62 1.98 0.95 18.85
C GLN A 62 2.95 -0.05 19.47
N ALA A 63 3.71 -0.78 18.66
CA ALA A 63 4.72 -1.70 19.17
C ALA A 63 5.81 -0.98 20.00
N TYR A 64 6.20 0.23 19.58
CA TYR A 64 7.23 1.02 20.25
C TYR A 64 6.72 1.94 21.38
N ASN A 65 5.49 2.46 21.29
CA ASN A 65 4.90 3.43 22.24
C ASN A 65 3.50 2.98 22.72
N LYS A 66 3.46 1.88 23.47
CA LYS A 66 2.19 1.28 23.96
C LYS A 66 1.28 2.24 24.74
N ASP A 67 1.82 3.30 25.34
CA ASP A 67 1.10 4.20 26.24
C ASP A 67 0.63 5.53 25.61
N LYS A 68 0.90 5.81 24.32
CA LYS A 68 0.70 7.16 23.72
C LYS A 68 -0.01 7.23 22.37
N THR A 69 -0.54 6.13 21.83
CA THR A 69 -1.21 6.16 20.52
C THR A 69 -2.72 6.24 20.68
N GLU A 70 -3.33 7.37 20.26
CA GLU A 70 -4.79 7.52 20.19
C GLU A 70 -5.41 6.91 18.92
N GLU A 71 -4.58 6.57 17.92
CA GLU A 71 -5.03 5.95 16.67
C GLU A 71 -5.41 4.47 16.88
N ARG A 72 -6.67 4.13 16.54
CA ARG A 72 -7.17 2.76 16.56
C ARG A 72 -6.40 1.91 15.53
N PRO A 73 -5.77 0.79 15.93
CA PRO A 73 -5.19 -0.12 14.96
C PRO A 73 -6.30 -0.77 14.13
N LEU A 74 -5.96 -1.11 12.88
CA LEU A 74 -6.78 -2.04 12.13
C LEU A 74 -6.78 -3.38 12.86
N SER A 75 -7.96 -3.98 12.97
CA SER A 75 -8.09 -5.38 13.38
C SER A 75 -7.41 -6.29 12.36
N GLN A 76 -7.07 -7.51 12.79
CA GLN A 76 -6.48 -8.52 11.91
C GLN A 76 -7.35 -8.79 10.66
N GLU A 77 -8.67 -8.71 10.80
CA GLU A 77 -9.62 -8.91 9.70
C GLU A 77 -9.63 -7.72 8.72
N GLU A 78 -9.66 -6.48 9.23
CA GLU A 78 -9.56 -5.27 8.39
C GLU A 78 -8.23 -5.24 7.62
N PHE A 79 -7.13 -5.58 8.31
CA PHE A 79 -5.80 -5.68 7.72
C PHE A 79 -5.76 -6.76 6.63
N SER A 80 -6.29 -7.95 6.92
CA SER A 80 -6.36 -9.06 5.95
C SER A 80 -7.19 -8.69 4.72
N ARG A 81 -8.33 -8.03 4.90
CA ARG A 81 -9.19 -7.59 3.80
C ARG A 81 -8.49 -6.55 2.92
N LEU A 82 -7.80 -5.58 3.51
CA LEU A 82 -7.10 -4.52 2.78
C LEU A 82 -5.84 -5.02 2.05
N LEU A 83 -5.17 -6.04 2.61
CA LEU A 83 -3.97 -6.60 2.00
C LEU A 83 -4.26 -7.70 0.99
N TYR A 84 -5.05 -8.70 1.35
CA TYR A 84 -5.19 -9.94 0.58
C TYR A 84 -6.43 -9.99 -0.31
N ASN A 85 -7.48 -9.21 -0.01
CA ASN A 85 -8.67 -9.09 -0.87
C ASN A 85 -8.60 -7.88 -1.82
N PHE A 86 -7.42 -7.32 -2.02
CA PHE A 86 -7.20 -6.28 -3.02
C PHE A 86 -7.34 -6.88 -4.43
N GLU A 87 -8.31 -6.38 -5.21
CA GLU A 87 -8.50 -6.73 -6.61
C GLU A 87 -8.01 -5.57 -7.48
N PRO A 88 -6.77 -5.63 -8.04
CA PRO A 88 -6.19 -4.51 -8.80
C PRO A 88 -7.08 -4.08 -9.97
N GLN A 89 -7.79 -5.03 -10.57
CA GLN A 89 -8.70 -4.81 -11.71
C GLN A 89 -9.99 -4.05 -11.35
N LYS A 90 -10.41 -4.06 -10.08
CA LYS A 90 -11.66 -3.42 -9.62
C LYS A 90 -11.41 -2.12 -8.86
N TRP A 91 -10.16 -1.72 -8.73
CA TRP A 91 -9.78 -0.51 -8.03
C TRP A 91 -10.18 0.74 -8.82
N ASN A 92 -11.34 1.31 -8.47
CA ASN A 92 -11.78 2.60 -8.99
C ASN A 92 -11.30 3.71 -8.04
N HIS A 93 -10.62 4.74 -8.56
CA HIS A 93 -10.08 5.84 -7.76
C HIS A 93 -11.16 6.72 -7.11
N GLU A 94 -12.41 6.60 -7.56
CA GLU A 94 -13.54 7.44 -7.14
C GLU A 94 -14.25 6.95 -5.87
N GLU A 95 -14.00 5.72 -5.40
CA GLU A 95 -14.77 5.10 -4.30
C GLU A 95 -13.92 4.67 -3.09
N GLN A 96 -12.69 5.17 -2.96
CA GLN A 96 -11.87 4.81 -1.80
C GLN A 96 -12.21 5.69 -0.59
N PRO A 97 -12.33 5.12 0.62
CA PRO A 97 -12.41 5.92 1.84
C PRO A 97 -11.13 6.76 1.92
N THR A 98 -11.27 8.07 1.80
CA THR A 98 -10.22 9.00 2.19
C THR A 98 -9.84 8.67 3.64
N PRO A 99 -8.57 8.38 3.94
CA PRO A 99 -8.14 8.37 5.32
C PRO A 99 -8.47 9.76 5.87
N ALA A 100 -9.26 9.81 6.94
CA ALA A 100 -9.53 11.06 7.65
C ALA A 100 -8.17 11.60 8.12
N LEU A 101 -7.64 12.57 7.38
CA LEU A 101 -6.52 13.38 7.80
C LEU A 101 -7.12 14.63 8.46
N GLU A 102 -7.21 14.59 9.80
CA GLU A 102 -7.16 15.80 10.63
C GLU A 102 -5.72 16.02 11.11
#